data_AF-A0A8B8BXN2-F1
#
_entry.id   AF-A0A8B8BXN2-F1
#
_cell.length_a   1.000
_cell.length_b   1.000
_cell.length_c   1.000
_cell.angle_alpha   90.00
_cell.angle_beta   90.00
_cell.angle_gamma   90.00
#
_symmetry.space_group_name_H-M   'P 1'
#
loop_
_entity.id
_entity.type
_entity.pdbx_description
1 polymer ?
#
loop_
_entity_poly.entity_id
_entity_poly.type
_entity_poly.pdbx_seq_one_letter_code
_entity_poly.pdbx_strand_id
1 'polypeptide(L)'
;MIDFEQGAWKAIQRTFPDVTIQGCCFHWTQAVWRRIQEIGLAPTCMKREATHQYIKQLMTLPFLPLDDIPSAFHTLTIKANTAELRALVNYMDHQWIRNPLFQPSAWSVYRLPVRTNNDVEGNLRSDMISEVMEKRRKKQRALYRFLRENAEIEKQSRDEELIDGP
;
A
#
# COMPACT_ATOMS: atom_id res chain seq x y z
N MET A 1 14.44 1.75 -10.41
CA MET A 1 13.67 1.50 -9.18
C MET A 1 14.65 1.40 -8.03
N ILE A 2 14.45 2.11 -6.93
CA ILE A 2 15.43 2.19 -5.82
C ILE A 2 14.78 1.96 -4.45
N ASP A 3 15.61 1.76 -3.42
CA ASP A 3 15.17 1.73 -2.02
C ASP A 3 14.85 3.15 -1.50
N PHE A 4 14.12 3.26 -0.39
CA PHE A 4 13.65 4.52 0.20
C PHE A 4 14.69 5.16 1.14
N GLU A 5 15.90 5.34 0.63
CA GLU A 5 16.99 6.00 1.34
C GLU A 5 17.05 7.49 0.95
N GLN A 6 16.82 8.39 1.91
CA GLN A 6 16.64 9.81 1.63
C GLN A 6 17.86 10.45 0.93
N GLY A 7 19.08 10.04 1.29
CA GLY A 7 20.33 10.50 0.70
C GLY A 7 20.40 10.19 -0.79
N ALA A 8 20.15 8.93 -1.17
CA ALA A 8 20.15 8.45 -2.54
C ALA A 8 19.09 9.16 -3.40
N TRP A 9 17.87 9.32 -2.88
CA TRP A 9 16.81 10.06 -3.58
C TRP A 9 17.20 11.50 -3.85
N LYS A 10 17.68 12.21 -2.82
CA LYS A 10 18.12 13.60 -2.96
C LYS A 10 19.32 13.73 -3.90
N ALA A 11 20.26 12.79 -3.86
CA ALA A 11 21.42 12.78 -4.75
C ALA A 11 20.99 12.59 -6.21
N ILE A 12 20.11 11.63 -6.50
CA ILE A 12 19.61 11.40 -7.87
C ILE A 12 18.84 12.61 -8.38
N GLN A 13 17.94 13.20 -7.58
CA GLN A 13 17.19 14.40 -7.99
C GLN A 13 18.11 15.59 -8.28
N ARG A 14 19.23 15.72 -7.58
CA ARG A 14 20.22 16.78 -7.81
C ARG A 14 21.07 16.53 -9.06
N THR A 15 21.50 15.29 -9.26
CA THR A 15 22.40 14.93 -10.36
C THR A 15 21.65 14.74 -11.68
N PHE A 16 20.39 14.28 -11.62
CA PHE A 16 19.54 13.93 -12.76
C PHE A 16 18.11 14.46 -12.55
N PRO A 17 17.88 15.78 -12.66
CA PRO A 17 16.59 16.39 -12.36
C PRO A 17 15.44 15.90 -13.25
N ASP A 18 15.73 15.45 -14.46
CA ASP A 18 14.74 14.98 -15.43
C ASP A 18 14.36 13.50 -15.25
N VAL A 19 15.03 12.78 -14.36
CA VAL A 19 14.75 11.35 -14.12
C VAL A 19 13.60 11.21 -13.14
N THR A 20 12.56 10.50 -13.56
CA THR A 20 11.50 10.06 -12.64
C THR A 20 12.01 8.89 -11.79
N ILE A 21 12.07 9.10 -10.48
CA ILE A 21 12.47 8.07 -9.52
C ILE A 21 11.25 7.27 -9.10
N GLN A 22 11.36 5.94 -9.20
CA GLN A 22 10.35 5.01 -8.68
C GLN A 22 10.94 4.19 -7.53
N GLY A 23 10.26 4.18 -6.40
CA GLY A 23 10.56 3.34 -5.25
C GLY A 23 10.13 1.90 -5.47
N CYS A 24 10.85 0.98 -4.82
CA CYS A 24 10.57 -0.44 -4.93
C CYS A 24 9.41 -0.89 -4.03
N CYS A 25 8.34 -1.44 -4.63
CA CYS A 25 7.19 -1.94 -3.87
C CYS A 25 7.58 -3.05 -2.87
N PHE A 26 8.62 -3.84 -3.17
CA PHE A 26 9.13 -4.84 -2.24
C PHE A 26 9.74 -4.20 -1.00
N HIS A 27 10.60 -3.18 -1.16
CA HIS A 27 11.18 -2.46 -0.03
C HIS A 27 10.13 -1.64 0.74
N TRP A 28 9.12 -1.09 0.07
CA TRP A 28 7.98 -0.46 0.72
C TRP A 28 7.23 -1.45 1.63
N THR A 29 6.92 -2.64 1.09
CA THR A 29 6.26 -3.74 1.81
C THR A 29 7.09 -4.16 3.03
N GLN A 30 8.41 -4.30 2.86
CA GLN A 30 9.30 -4.63 3.97
C GLN A 30 9.32 -3.54 5.05
N ALA A 31 9.38 -2.26 4.66
CA ALA A 31 9.42 -1.16 5.62
C ALA A 31 8.15 -1.12 6.48
N VAL A 32 6.97 -1.26 5.87
CA VAL A 32 5.70 -1.35 6.60
C VAL A 32 5.65 -2.61 7.49
N TRP A 33 6.14 -3.76 7.00
CA TRP A 33 6.18 -4.98 7.80
C TRP A 33 7.11 -4.90 9.01
N ARG A 34 8.30 -4.30 8.86
CA ARG A 34 9.20 -4.02 9.99
C ARG A 34 8.50 -3.16 11.03
N ARG A 35 7.77 -2.13 10.59
CA ARG A 35 7.00 -1.29 11.52
C ARG A 35 5.93 -2.08 12.27
N ILE A 36 5.20 -2.97 11.59
CA ILE A 36 4.21 -3.88 12.20
C ILE A 36 4.86 -4.76 13.28
N GLN A 37 6.09 -5.23 13.06
CA GLN A 37 6.84 -6.02 14.04
C GLN A 37 7.24 -5.16 15.26
N GLU A 38 7.80 -3.97 15.03
CA GLU A 38 8.25 -3.05 16.09
C GLU A 38 7.14 -2.64 17.06
N ILE A 39 5.94 -2.41 16.55
CA ILE A 39 4.78 -2.01 17.36
C ILE A 39 4.00 -3.20 17.95
N GLY A 40 4.52 -4.42 17.81
CA GLY A 40 3.94 -5.62 18.42
C GLY A 40 2.70 -6.19 17.72
N LEU A 41 2.39 -5.77 16.49
CA LEU A 41 1.23 -6.27 15.76
C LEU A 41 1.44 -7.63 15.11
N ALA A 42 2.68 -8.05 14.86
CA ALA A 42 2.95 -9.30 14.12
C ALA A 42 2.30 -10.55 14.76
N PRO A 43 2.38 -10.79 16.09
CA PRO A 43 1.70 -11.93 16.71
C PRO A 43 0.17 -11.83 16.63
N THR A 44 -0.39 -10.62 16.75
CA THR A 44 -1.84 -10.38 16.70
C THR A 44 -2.40 -10.55 15.30
N CYS A 45 -1.66 -10.10 14.28
CA CYS A 45 -1.96 -10.31 12.87
C CYS A 45 -2.08 -11.80 12.55
N MET A 46 -1.23 -12.66 13.11
CA MET A 46 -1.29 -14.11 12.88
C MET A 46 -2.45 -14.81 13.60
N LYS A 47 -3.01 -14.20 14.65
CA LYS A 47 -4.04 -14.82 15.51
C LYS A 47 -5.46 -14.30 15.25
N ARG A 48 -5.59 -13.07 14.75
CA ARG A 48 -6.89 -12.39 14.56
C ARG A 48 -7.13 -12.07 13.10
N GLU A 49 -8.13 -12.71 12.52
CA GLU A 49 -8.46 -12.53 11.10
C GLU A 49 -8.84 -11.09 10.75
N ALA A 50 -9.58 -10.39 11.62
CA ALA A 50 -9.93 -8.98 11.40
C ALA A 50 -8.68 -8.07 11.31
N THR A 51 -7.70 -8.26 12.21
CA THR A 51 -6.44 -7.50 12.20
C THR A 51 -5.61 -7.84 10.97
N HIS A 52 -5.56 -9.11 10.59
CA HIS A 52 -4.88 -9.58 9.39
C HIS A 52 -5.45 -8.96 8.12
N GLN A 53 -6.78 -8.95 7.98
CA GLN A 53 -7.45 -8.34 6.84
C GLN A 53 -7.21 -6.84 6.79
N TYR A 54 -7.35 -6.14 7.92
CA TYR A 54 -7.05 -4.71 7.99
C TYR A 54 -5.61 -4.37 7.55
N ILE A 55 -4.62 -5.13 8.05
CA ILE A 55 -3.22 -4.97 7.63
C ILE A 55 -3.05 -5.25 6.15
N LYS A 56 -3.69 -6.29 5.60
CA LYS A 56 -3.68 -6.55 4.16
C LYS A 56 -4.21 -5.36 3.36
N GLN A 57 -5.30 -4.74 3.79
CA GLN A 57 -5.85 -3.56 3.11
C GLN A 57 -4.82 -2.43 3.06
N LEU A 58 -4.15 -2.11 4.19
CA LEU A 58 -3.05 -1.13 4.23
C LEU A 58 -1.89 -1.52 3.30
N MET A 59 -1.51 -2.79 3.29
CA MET A 59 -0.42 -3.31 2.45
C MET A 59 -0.76 -3.29 0.95
N THR A 60 -2.00 -2.94 0.59
CA THR A 60 -2.47 -2.93 -0.80
C THR A 60 -2.67 -1.55 -1.42
N LEU A 61 -2.39 -0.50 -0.66
CA LEU A 61 -2.36 0.87 -1.16
C LEU A 61 -1.49 1.04 -2.42
N PRO A 62 -0.32 0.40 -2.58
CA PRO A 62 0.50 0.57 -3.79
C PRO A 62 -0.17 0.06 -5.08
N PHE A 63 -1.27 -0.68 -4.98
CA PHE A 63 -2.01 -1.23 -6.11
C PHE A 63 -3.25 -0.42 -6.46
N LEU A 64 -3.54 0.66 -5.74
CA LEU A 64 -4.66 1.55 -6.03
C LEU A 64 -4.28 2.61 -7.07
N PRO A 65 -5.23 3.12 -7.87
CA PRO A 65 -5.06 4.36 -8.60
C PRO A 65 -4.52 5.46 -7.68
N LEU A 66 -3.60 6.28 -8.21
CA LEU A 66 -2.92 7.31 -7.41
C LEU A 66 -3.91 8.23 -6.70
N ASP A 67 -4.97 8.63 -7.40
CA ASP A 67 -6.00 9.54 -6.91
C ASP A 67 -6.88 8.91 -5.81
N ASP A 68 -6.97 7.59 -5.76
CA ASP A 68 -7.78 6.87 -4.78
C ASP A 68 -7.01 6.58 -3.47
N ILE A 69 -5.67 6.62 -3.49
CA ILE A 69 -4.83 6.31 -2.33
C ILE A 69 -5.17 7.17 -1.11
N PRO A 70 -5.27 8.51 -1.21
CA PRO A 70 -5.56 9.35 -0.04
C PRO A 70 -6.91 9.02 0.60
N SER A 71 -7.95 8.82 -0.21
CA SER A 71 -9.30 8.49 0.27
C SER A 71 -9.35 7.11 0.92
N ALA A 72 -8.77 6.10 0.27
CA ALA A 72 -8.69 4.75 0.81
C ALA A 72 -7.89 4.70 2.13
N PHE A 73 -6.79 5.43 2.20
CA PHE A 73 -5.99 5.53 3.41
C PHE A 73 -6.76 6.22 4.54
N HIS A 74 -7.45 7.32 4.26
CA HIS A 74 -8.28 8.03 5.24
C HIS A 74 -9.35 7.11 5.86
N THR A 75 -10.07 6.34 5.03
CA THR A 75 -11.04 5.35 5.50
C THR A 75 -10.40 4.31 6.44
N LEU A 76 -9.19 3.84 6.11
CA LEU A 76 -8.46 2.91 6.98
C LEU A 76 -8.03 3.58 8.29
N THR A 77 -7.59 4.84 8.26
CA THR A 77 -7.25 5.60 9.46
C THR A 77 -8.41 5.68 10.45
N ILE A 78 -9.64 5.92 9.97
CA ILE A 78 -10.84 5.96 10.82
C ILE A 78 -11.11 4.60 11.48
N LYS A 79 -10.84 3.50 10.78
CA LYS A 79 -11.05 2.12 11.28
C LYS A 79 -9.99 1.65 12.27
N ALA A 80 -8.91 2.41 12.49
CA ALA A 80 -7.84 2.04 13.40
C ALA A 80 -8.28 2.08 14.88
N ASN A 81 -8.83 0.97 15.36
CA ASN A 81 -9.49 0.90 16.68
C ASN A 81 -8.55 0.56 17.86
N THR A 82 -7.35 0.01 17.62
CA THR A 82 -6.35 -0.24 18.68
C THR A 82 -5.22 0.78 18.68
N ALA A 83 -4.48 0.88 19.79
CA ALA A 83 -3.35 1.80 19.91
C ALA A 83 -2.24 1.48 18.88
N GLU A 84 -1.99 0.21 18.63
CA GLU A 84 -0.99 -0.27 17.69
C GLU A 84 -1.42 -0.02 16.25
N LEU A 85 -2.69 -0.22 15.90
CA LEU A 85 -3.20 0.13 14.56
C LEU A 85 -3.13 1.64 14.32
N ARG A 86 -3.44 2.46 15.34
CA ARG A 86 -3.25 3.92 15.28
C ARG A 86 -1.78 4.30 15.10
N ALA A 87 -0.87 3.64 15.81
CA ALA A 87 0.57 3.86 15.65
C ALA A 87 1.06 3.50 14.23
N LEU A 88 0.52 2.43 13.63
CA LEU A 88 0.83 2.03 12.27
C LEU A 88 0.37 3.07 11.23
N VAL A 89 -0.91 3.46 11.27
CA VAL A 89 -1.42 4.46 10.31
C VAL A 89 -0.77 5.81 10.52
N ASN A 90 -0.44 6.20 11.75
CA ASN A 90 0.29 7.45 12.00
C ASN A 90 1.69 7.42 11.36
N TYR A 91 2.41 6.29 11.49
CA TYR A 91 3.68 6.09 10.79
C TYR A 91 3.51 6.19 9.27
N MET A 92 2.49 5.51 8.72
CA MET A 92 2.26 5.50 7.28
C MET A 92 1.88 6.87 6.73
N ASP A 93 1.09 7.65 7.48
CA ASP A 93 0.72 9.02 7.11
C ASP A 93 1.98 9.88 6.96
N HIS A 94 2.85 9.87 7.97
CA HIS A 94 4.08 10.65 7.98
C HIS A 94 5.09 10.22 6.92
N GLN A 95 5.26 8.90 6.71
CA GLN A 95 6.32 8.39 5.84
C GLN A 95 5.92 8.22 4.38
N TRP A 96 4.66 7.86 4.10
CA TRP A 96 4.23 7.41 2.78
C TRP A 96 3.14 8.27 2.16
N ILE A 97 2.41 9.06 2.95
CA ILE A 97 1.34 9.92 2.43
C ILE A 97 1.81 11.38 2.34
N ARG A 98 2.33 11.92 3.46
CA ARG A 98 2.67 13.34 3.61
C ARG A 98 4.14 13.65 3.40
N ASN A 99 4.98 12.64 3.24
CA ASN A 99 6.41 12.82 3.01
C ASN A 99 6.65 13.43 1.61
N PRO A 100 7.29 14.62 1.51
CA PRO A 100 7.52 15.26 0.23
C PRO A 100 8.49 14.50 -0.68
N LEU A 101 9.35 13.64 -0.10
CA LEU A 101 10.31 12.84 -0.84
C LEU A 101 9.72 11.51 -1.32
N PHE A 102 8.83 10.91 -0.51
CA PHE A 102 8.23 9.59 -0.75
C PHE A 102 6.71 9.67 -0.92
N GLN A 103 6.28 10.57 -1.81
CA GLN A 103 4.86 10.76 -2.10
C GLN A 103 4.22 9.50 -2.70
N PRO A 104 2.89 9.36 -2.67
CA PRO A 104 2.19 8.23 -3.28
C PRO A 104 2.58 7.91 -4.72
N SER A 105 2.90 8.92 -5.55
CA SER A 105 3.38 8.74 -6.92
C SER A 105 4.72 8.01 -7.00
N ALA A 106 5.56 8.12 -5.96
CA ALA A 106 6.89 7.55 -5.88
C ALA A 106 6.87 6.04 -5.58
N TRP A 107 5.82 5.52 -4.95
CA TRP A 107 5.74 4.11 -4.54
C TRP A 107 4.49 3.38 -5.05
N SER A 108 3.48 4.10 -5.54
CA SER A 108 2.38 3.47 -6.26
C SER A 108 2.92 2.83 -7.53
N VAL A 109 2.45 1.62 -7.77
CA VAL A 109 2.88 0.78 -8.88
C VAL A 109 1.68 0.46 -9.77
N TYR A 110 0.55 1.15 -9.56
CA TYR A 110 -0.68 0.98 -10.34
C TYR A 110 -0.42 1.25 -11.82
N ARG A 111 -0.80 0.30 -12.68
CA ARG A 111 -0.55 0.31 -14.14
C ARG A 111 0.93 0.41 -14.56
N LEU A 112 1.90 0.27 -13.66
CA LEU A 112 3.30 0.20 -14.07
C LEU A 112 3.58 -1.16 -14.74
N PRO A 113 4.18 -1.16 -15.95
CA PRO A 113 4.42 -2.37 -16.74
C PRO A 113 5.46 -3.32 -16.14
N VAL A 114 6.26 -2.87 -15.17
CA VAL A 114 7.32 -3.66 -14.52
C VAL A 114 7.12 -3.63 -13.00
N ARG A 115 6.73 -4.77 -12.42
CA ARG A 115 6.46 -4.89 -10.96
C ARG A 115 7.36 -5.84 -10.20
N THR A 116 8.45 -6.30 -10.80
CA THR A 116 9.51 -7.02 -10.09
C THR A 116 10.81 -6.79 -10.82
N ASN A 117 11.81 -6.27 -10.10
CA ASN A 117 13.21 -6.55 -10.41
C ASN A 117 13.41 -8.08 -10.38
N ASN A 118 13.06 -8.79 -11.45
CA ASN A 118 13.55 -10.15 -11.63
C ASN A 118 14.87 -10.17 -12.41
N ASP A 119 15.31 -9.04 -12.97
CA ASP A 119 16.55 -8.98 -13.75
C ASP A 119 17.82 -8.94 -12.89
N VAL A 120 17.73 -8.70 -11.57
CA VAL A 120 18.91 -8.71 -10.69
C VAL A 120 18.87 -9.81 -9.63
N GLU A 121 17.77 -10.55 -9.46
CA GLU A 121 17.73 -11.68 -8.49
C GLU A 121 17.10 -12.99 -9.01
N GLY A 122 16.54 -13.03 -10.22
CA GLY A 122 15.78 -14.19 -10.70
C GLY A 122 16.16 -14.63 -12.11
N ASN A 123 17.28 -15.33 -12.24
CA ASN A 123 17.49 -16.19 -13.41
C ASN A 123 16.26 -17.12 -13.60
N LEU A 124 15.72 -17.16 -14.83
CA LEU A 124 14.98 -18.26 -15.51
C LEU A 124 13.52 -17.98 -15.96
N ARG A 125 13.38 -18.00 -17.31
CA ARG A 125 12.24 -18.41 -18.17
C ARG A 125 10.96 -17.52 -18.25
N SER A 126 10.80 -16.92 -19.43
CA SER A 126 9.80 -15.93 -19.86
C SER A 126 8.32 -16.33 -19.76
N ASP A 127 7.99 -17.63 -19.83
CA ASP A 127 6.58 -18.04 -19.97
C ASP A 127 5.85 -18.22 -18.63
N MET A 128 6.57 -18.62 -17.58
CA MET A 128 6.01 -18.83 -16.24
C MET A 128 5.71 -17.51 -15.53
N ILE A 129 6.47 -16.45 -15.84
CA ILE A 129 6.31 -15.12 -15.25
C ILE A 129 4.97 -14.50 -15.68
N SER A 130 4.60 -14.62 -16.96
CA SER A 130 3.38 -14.03 -17.50
C SER A 130 2.11 -14.60 -16.86
N GLU A 131 2.04 -15.92 -16.63
CA GLU A 131 0.87 -16.55 -16.00
C GLU A 131 0.77 -16.21 -14.49
N VAL A 132 1.91 -16.20 -13.79
CA VAL A 132 1.96 -15.80 -12.37
C VAL A 132 1.57 -14.33 -12.21
N MET A 133 2.03 -13.47 -13.12
CA MET A 133 1.67 -12.05 -13.13
C MET A 133 0.18 -11.85 -13.44
N GLU A 134 -0.40 -12.62 -14.35
CA GLU A 134 -1.83 -12.57 -14.65
C GLU A 134 -2.69 -13.05 -13.47
N LYS A 135 -2.30 -14.13 -12.79
CA LYS A 135 -2.96 -14.60 -11.55
C LYS A 135 -2.88 -13.54 -10.43
N ARG A 136 -1.73 -12.86 -10.29
CA ARG A 136 -1.55 -11.74 -9.34
C ARG A 136 -2.39 -10.52 -9.73
N ARG A 137 -2.48 -10.18 -11.02
CA ARG A 137 -3.33 -9.09 -11.55
C ARG A 137 -4.80 -9.34 -11.28
N LYS A 138 -5.27 -10.59 -11.49
CA LYS A 138 -6.65 -10.98 -11.15
C LYS A 138 -6.92 -10.86 -9.65
N LYS A 139 -5.99 -11.27 -8.79
CA LYS A 139 -6.10 -11.11 -7.33
C LYS A 139 -6.09 -9.63 -6.89
N GLN A 140 -5.22 -8.79 -7.46
CA GLN A 140 -5.23 -7.34 -7.20
C GLN A 140 -6.53 -6.68 -7.64
N ARG A 141 -7.06 -7.04 -8.82
CA ARG A 141 -8.36 -6.54 -9.30
C ARG A 141 -9.51 -7.01 -8.42
N ALA A 142 -9.48 -8.25 -7.92
CA ALA A 142 -10.48 -8.76 -6.99
C ALA A 142 -10.40 -8.00 -5.66
N LEU A 143 -9.19 -7.77 -5.14
CA LEU A 143 -9.00 -7.01 -3.91
C LEU A 143 -9.40 -5.54 -4.05
N TYR A 144 -9.07 -4.90 -5.18
CA TYR A 144 -9.53 -3.54 -5.50
C TYR A 144 -11.05 -3.46 -5.53
N ARG A 145 -11.72 -4.41 -6.20
CA ARG A 145 -13.18 -4.48 -6.22
C ARG A 145 -13.76 -4.66 -4.83
N PHE A 146 -13.20 -5.57 -4.03
CA PHE A 146 -13.62 -5.79 -2.65
C PHE A 146 -13.43 -4.54 -1.77
N LEU A 147 -12.31 -3.82 -1.90
CA LEU A 147 -12.07 -2.58 -1.18
C LEU A 147 -13.06 -1.49 -1.57
N ARG A 148 -13.37 -1.39 -2.87
CA ARG A 148 -14.34 -0.43 -3.41
C ARG A 148 -15.76 -0.76 -2.95
N GLU A 149 -16.19 -2.01 -3.08
CA GLU A 149 -17.51 -2.49 -2.67
C GLU A 149 -17.71 -2.28 -1.16
N ASN A 150 -16.71 -2.57 -0.32
CA ASN A 150 -16.81 -2.31 1.11
C ASN A 150 -16.86 -0.80 1.44
N ALA A 151 -16.13 0.04 0.70
CA ALA A 151 -16.20 1.49 0.88
C ALA A 151 -17.56 2.06 0.44
N GLU A 152 -18.18 1.49 -0.60
CA GLU A 152 -19.52 1.85 -1.08
C GLU A 152 -20.62 1.38 -0.11
N ILE A 153 -20.52 0.16 0.43
CA ILE A 153 -21.44 -0.40 1.44
C ILE A 153 -21.40 0.41 2.73
N GLU A 154 -20.22 0.76 3.23
CA GLU A 154 -20.08 1.56 4.45
C GLU A 154 -20.55 3.02 4.28
N LYS A 155 -20.53 3.53 3.04
CA LYS A 155 -21.10 4.83 2.73
C LYS A 155 -22.64 4.76 2.74
N GLN A 156 -23.22 3.74 2.13
CA GLN A 156 -24.67 3.52 2.13
C GLN A 156 -25.23 3.25 3.54
N SER A 157 -24.55 2.45 4.37
CA SER A 157 -25.01 2.20 5.75
C SER A 157 -24.99 3.47 6.61
N ARG A 158 -24.02 4.35 6.37
CA ARG A 158 -23.88 5.63 7.09
C ARG A 158 -24.90 6.67 6.62
N ASP A 159 -25.26 6.65 5.34
CA ASP A 159 -26.31 7.50 4.78
C ASP A 159 -27.72 7.03 5.24
N GLU A 160 -27.93 5.72 5.44
CA GLU A 160 -29.18 5.17 6.01
C GLU A 160 -29.34 5.48 7.51
N GLU A 161 -28.26 5.42 8.31
CA GLU A 161 -28.28 5.84 9.73
C GLU A 161 -28.56 7.34 9.92
N LEU A 162 -28.33 8.17 8.90
CA LEU A 162 -28.62 9.62 8.93
C LEU A 162 -30.07 9.97 8.55
N ILE A 163 -30.83 9.02 7.99
CA ILE A 163 -32.24 9.21 7.60
C ILE A 163 -33.19 8.81 8.74
N ASP A 164 -32.73 7.98 9.69
CA ASP A 164 -33.54 7.39 10.77
C ASP A 164 -33.12 7.84 12.19
N GLY A 165 -32.38 8.96 12.29
CA GLY A 165 -32.08 9.63 13.57
C GLY A 165 -33.26 10.52 14.04
N PRO A 166 -33.58 10.54 15.35
CA PRO A 166 -34.80 11.15 15.90
C PRO A 166 -34.88 12.68 15.76
#